data_AF-A0A956CQH2-F1
#
_entry.id   AF-A0A956CQH2-F1
#
_cell.length_a   1.000
_cell.length_b   1.000
_cell.length_c   1.000
_cell.angle_alpha   90.00
_cell.angle_beta   90.00
_cell.angle_gamma   90.00
#
_symmetry.space_group_name_H-M   'P 1'
#
loop_
_entity.id
_entity.type
_entity.pdbx_description
1 polymer ?
#
loop_
_entity_poly.entity_id
_entity_poly.type
_entity_poly.pdbx_seq_one_letter_code
_entity_poly.pdbx_strand_id
1 'polypeptide(L)'
;MSASEAHRSSTVPTKHWTALDDGRVRCDVCPRACALQDGQRGLCFVRAREGEGIVLTTYGRSSGFCMDPIEKKPLAHFLPGSAVLSFGTAGCNLSCKFCQNWDI
;
A
#
# COMPACT_ATOMS: atom_id res chain seq x y z
N MET A 1 1.79 -14.99 -30.39
CA MET A 1 0.87 -13.84 -30.55
C MET A 1 0.85 -13.12 -29.22
N SER A 2 1.58 -12.00 -29.12
CA SER A 2 1.89 -11.31 -27.85
C SER A 2 0.73 -10.45 -27.37
N ALA A 3 0.16 -10.78 -26.22
CA ALA A 3 -0.66 -9.86 -25.46
C ALA A 3 0.25 -8.96 -24.61
N SER A 4 0.94 -8.04 -25.26
CA SER A 4 1.59 -6.89 -24.61
C SER A 4 0.63 -5.71 -24.68
N GLU A 5 -0.46 -5.77 -23.94
CA GLU A 5 -1.19 -4.56 -23.56
C GLU A 5 -0.53 -4.04 -22.28
N ALA A 6 0.36 -3.07 -22.46
CA ALA A 6 0.98 -2.33 -21.38
C ALA A 6 -0.14 -1.72 -20.51
N HIS A 7 -0.40 -2.35 -19.38
CA HIS A 7 -1.23 -1.79 -18.32
C HIS A 7 -0.58 -0.45 -17.93
N ARG A 8 -1.13 0.67 -18.43
CA ARG A 8 -0.73 2.03 -18.05
C ARG A 8 -0.66 2.04 -16.53
N SER A 9 0.53 2.25 -15.98
CA SER A 9 0.72 2.39 -14.55
C SER A 9 -0.12 3.60 -14.12
N SER A 10 -1.34 3.36 -13.65
CA SER A 10 -2.19 4.42 -13.12
C SER A 10 -1.66 4.76 -11.73
N THR A 11 -0.58 5.51 -11.72
CA THR A 11 -0.09 6.11 -10.50
C THR A 11 -1.06 7.21 -10.09
N VAL A 12 -1.39 7.26 -8.79
CA VAL A 12 -2.31 8.27 -8.25
C VAL A 12 -1.55 9.19 -7.30
N PRO A 13 -1.46 10.50 -7.58
CA PRO A 13 -0.70 11.42 -6.76
C PRO A 13 -1.36 11.60 -5.39
N THR A 14 -0.55 11.96 -4.39
CA THR A 14 -1.03 12.41 -3.09
C THR A 14 -0.52 13.82 -2.77
N LYS A 15 -1.23 14.52 -1.88
CA LYS A 15 -0.83 15.82 -1.34
C LYS A 15 -0.07 15.70 0.00
N HIS A 16 0.07 14.49 0.54
CA HIS A 16 0.66 14.24 1.85
C HIS A 16 2.15 13.93 1.73
N TRP A 17 2.92 14.96 1.44
CA TRP A 17 4.37 14.92 1.41
C TRP A 17 4.97 16.31 1.66
N THR A 18 6.23 16.34 2.06
CA THR A 18 6.98 17.57 2.33
C THR A 18 8.31 17.53 1.56
N ALA A 19 8.63 18.59 0.83
CA ALA A 19 9.97 18.76 0.25
C ALA A 19 11.02 18.95 1.34
N LEU A 20 12.20 18.38 1.17
CA LEU A 20 13.34 18.53 2.08
C LEU A 20 14.44 19.36 1.42
N ASP A 21 15.23 20.07 2.23
CA ASP A 21 16.29 20.98 1.76
C ASP A 21 17.40 20.27 0.95
N ASP A 22 17.56 18.96 1.14
CA ASP A 22 18.52 18.12 0.43
C ASP A 22 18.00 17.56 -0.91
N GLY A 23 16.86 18.07 -1.38
CA GLY A 23 16.24 17.67 -2.65
C GLY A 23 15.45 16.37 -2.56
N ARG A 24 15.32 15.74 -1.39
CA ARG A 24 14.41 14.59 -1.18
C ARG A 24 12.97 15.04 -0.94
N VAL A 25 12.04 14.09 -1.06
CA VAL A 25 10.64 14.27 -0.67
C VAL A 25 10.31 13.31 0.46
N ARG A 26 9.79 13.82 1.57
CA ARG A 26 9.29 13.02 2.68
C ARG A 26 7.83 12.64 2.45
N CYS A 27 7.52 11.35 2.44
CA CYS A 27 6.16 10.85 2.39
C CYS A 27 5.51 10.90 3.78
N ASP A 28 4.42 11.65 3.93
CA ASP A 28 3.75 11.89 5.22
C ASP A 28 2.46 11.05 5.38
N VAL A 29 2.21 10.11 4.45
CA VAL A 29 1.01 9.24 4.46
C VAL A 29 0.98 8.27 5.65
N CYS A 30 2.14 7.89 6.18
CA CYS A 30 2.22 6.96 7.30
C CYS A 30 3.35 7.34 8.27
N PRO A 31 3.36 6.80 9.50
CA PRO A 31 4.34 7.18 10.53
C PRO A 31 5.81 6.89 10.21
N ARG A 32 6.12 6.19 9.11
CA ARG A 32 7.49 5.88 8.69
C ARG A 32 8.24 7.10 8.13
N ALA A 33 7.52 8.13 7.66
CA ALA A 33 8.10 9.38 7.17
C ALA A 33 9.28 9.17 6.19
N CYS A 34 9.11 8.28 5.21
CA CYS A 34 10.20 7.90 4.30
C CYS A 34 10.67 9.12 3.48
N ALA A 35 11.96 9.46 3.56
CA ALA A 35 12.60 10.49 2.74
C ALA A 35 13.18 9.88 1.46
N LEU A 36 12.57 10.21 0.31
CA LEU A 36 12.77 9.53 -0.96
C LEU A 36 13.51 10.40 -1.98
N GLN A 37 14.51 9.79 -2.62
CA GLN A 37 15.11 10.29 -3.86
C GLN A 37 14.15 10.06 -5.04
N ASP A 38 14.35 10.77 -6.14
CA ASP A 38 13.51 10.57 -7.34
C ASP A 38 13.62 9.12 -7.85
N GLY A 39 12.47 8.56 -8.25
CA GLY A 39 12.34 7.15 -8.61
C GLY A 39 12.39 6.16 -7.44
N GLN A 40 12.66 6.60 -6.21
CA GLN A 40 12.74 5.71 -5.04
C GLN A 40 11.35 5.33 -4.52
N ARG A 41 11.21 4.10 -4.04
CA ARG A 41 10.04 3.60 -3.32
C ARG A 41 10.24 3.68 -1.80
N GLY A 42 9.16 3.98 -1.10
CA GLY A 42 9.12 3.87 0.36
C GLY A 42 9.13 2.43 0.84
N LEU A 43 9.28 2.25 2.15
CA LEU A 43 9.33 0.93 2.79
C LEU A 43 8.10 0.06 2.48
N CYS A 44 6.95 0.68 2.26
CA CYS A 44 5.73 -0.06 1.89
C CYS A 44 5.70 -0.54 0.44
N PHE A 45 6.70 -0.20 -0.38
CA PHE A 45 6.85 -0.53 -1.81
C PHE A 45 5.76 -0.02 -2.77
N VAL A 46 4.67 0.57 -2.23
CA VAL A 46 3.53 1.06 -3.01
C VAL A 46 3.42 2.57 -3.07
N ARG A 47 4.23 3.28 -2.29
CA ARG A 47 4.44 4.73 -2.43
C ARG A 47 5.81 4.96 -3.06
N ALA A 48 5.84 5.74 -4.12
CA ALA A 48 7.06 6.10 -4.84
C ALA A 48 7.15 7.60 -4.98
N ARG A 49 8.37 8.12 -5.08
CA ARG A 49 8.58 9.46 -5.60
C ARG A 49 8.65 9.39 -7.13
N GLU A 50 7.85 10.21 -7.78
CA GLU A 50 7.90 10.46 -9.22
C GLU A 50 7.97 11.99 -9.42
N GLY A 51 9.15 12.49 -9.80
CA GLY A 51 9.43 13.91 -9.91
C GLY A 51 9.38 14.62 -8.55
N GLU A 52 8.57 15.66 -8.46
CA GLU A 52 8.45 16.48 -7.24
C GLU A 52 7.53 15.89 -6.17
N GLY A 53 6.80 14.81 -6.48
CA GLY A 53 5.69 14.34 -5.63
C GLY A 53 5.74 12.86 -5.27
N ILE A 54 4.82 12.48 -4.38
CA ILE A 54 4.57 11.08 -4.02
C ILE A 54 3.35 10.56 -4.77
N VAL A 55 3.46 9.33 -5.29
CA VAL A 55 2.37 8.62 -5.96
C VAL A 55 2.07 7.27 -5.29
N LEU A 56 0.83 6.80 -5.43
CA LEU A 56 0.43 5.41 -5.18
C LEU A 56 0.60 4.59 -6.46
N THR A 57 1.31 3.48 -6.41
CA THR A 57 1.58 2.63 -7.58
C THR A 57 0.66 1.42 -7.71
N THR A 58 -0.27 1.25 -6.76
CA THR A 58 -1.19 0.11 -6.67
C THR A 58 -2.67 0.50 -6.70
N TYR A 59 -2.97 1.72 -7.18
CA TYR A 59 -4.37 2.13 -7.30
C TYR A 59 -5.16 1.14 -8.17
N GLY A 60 -6.32 0.70 -7.68
CA GLY A 60 -7.17 -0.28 -8.36
C GLY A 60 -6.60 -1.70 -8.40
N ARG A 61 -5.49 -1.99 -7.71
CA ARG A 61 -4.87 -3.33 -7.67
C ARG A 61 -5.08 -3.99 -6.30
N SER A 62 -5.90 -5.03 -6.29
CA SER A 62 -6.11 -5.89 -5.12
C SER A 62 -5.11 -7.05 -5.13
N SER A 63 -4.59 -7.45 -3.96
CA SER A 63 -3.80 -8.67 -3.77
C SER A 63 -4.67 -9.87 -3.38
N GLY A 64 -5.97 -9.66 -3.16
CA GLY A 64 -6.91 -10.72 -2.82
C GLY A 64 -8.15 -10.20 -2.11
N PHE A 65 -9.19 -11.02 -2.12
CA PHE A 65 -10.39 -10.81 -1.32
C PHE A 65 -10.90 -12.15 -0.80
N CYS A 66 -11.54 -12.13 0.37
CA CYS A 66 -12.08 -13.32 1.01
C CYS A 66 -13.29 -12.93 1.86
N MET A 67 -14.32 -13.77 1.85
CA MET A 67 -15.41 -13.70 2.80
C MET A 67 -15.09 -14.67 3.94
N ASP A 68 -14.84 -14.12 5.13
CA ASP A 68 -14.49 -14.87 6.32
C ASP A 68 -15.57 -14.65 7.41
N PRO A 69 -15.68 -15.53 8.41
CA PRO A 69 -16.40 -15.20 9.64
C PRO A 69 -15.69 -14.10 10.43
N ILE A 70 -16.45 -13.24 11.13
CA ILE A 70 -15.90 -12.10 11.89
C ILE A 70 -14.88 -12.52 12.96
N GLU A 71 -14.98 -13.74 13.47
CA GLU A 71 -14.09 -14.34 14.48
C GLU A 71 -12.66 -14.53 14.01
N LYS A 72 -12.41 -14.54 12.69
CA LYS A 72 -11.04 -14.55 12.13
C LYS A 72 -10.33 -13.20 12.27
N LYS A 73 -11.09 -12.12 12.50
CA LYS A 73 -10.56 -10.76 12.64
C LYS A 73 -10.34 -10.43 14.12
N PRO A 74 -9.55 -9.40 14.47
CA PRO A 74 -9.39 -8.96 15.86
C PRO A 74 -10.66 -8.24 16.41
N LEU A 75 -11.84 -8.78 16.11
CA LEU A 75 -13.18 -8.28 16.42
C LEU A 75 -14.14 -9.43 16.77
N ALA A 76 -13.65 -10.51 17.38
CA ALA A 76 -14.44 -11.74 17.57
C ALA A 76 -15.73 -11.59 18.39
N HIS A 77 -15.84 -10.55 19.24
CA HIS A 77 -17.07 -10.25 20.00
C HIS A 77 -18.01 -9.28 19.28
N PHE A 78 -17.63 -8.78 18.11
CA PHE A 78 -18.44 -7.86 17.32
C PHE A 78 -19.31 -8.67 16.35
N LEU A 79 -20.61 -8.72 16.60
CA LEU A 79 -21.60 -9.43 15.77
C LEU A 79 -21.23 -10.91 15.46
N PRO A 80 -21.15 -11.80 16.48
CA PRO A 80 -20.75 -13.19 16.28
C PRO A 80 -21.58 -13.93 15.22
N GLY A 81 -20.92 -14.79 14.43
CA GLY A 81 -21.51 -15.56 13.33
C GLY A 81 -21.75 -14.77 12.04
N SER A 82 -21.47 -13.46 12.02
CA SER A 82 -21.59 -12.64 10.82
C SER A 82 -20.42 -12.83 9.84
N ALA A 83 -20.69 -12.57 8.56
CA ALA A 83 -19.67 -12.58 7.52
C ALA A 83 -18.99 -11.21 7.38
N VAL A 84 -17.69 -11.21 7.11
CA VAL A 84 -16.89 -10.02 6.83
C VAL A 84 -16.17 -10.14 5.48
N LEU A 85 -16.28 -9.09 4.66
CA LEU A 85 -15.50 -8.95 3.44
C LEU A 85 -14.10 -8.43 3.80
N SER A 86 -13.09 -9.24 3.55
CA SER A 86 -11.69 -8.84 3.64
C SER A 86 -11.15 -8.60 2.24
N PHE A 87 -10.52 -7.45 2.02
CA PHE A 87 -9.79 -7.16 0.80
C PHE A 87 -8.55 -6.34 1.16
N GLY A 88 -7.51 -6.46 0.35
CA GLY A 88 -6.24 -5.76 0.59
C GLY A 88 -5.51 -5.47 -0.71
N THR A 89 -4.55 -4.55 -0.63
CA THR A 89 -3.59 -4.28 -1.70
C THR A 89 -2.22 -4.83 -1.29
N ALA A 90 -1.32 -5.01 -2.25
CA ALA A 90 0.09 -5.19 -1.92
C ALA A 90 0.61 -3.99 -1.11
N GLY A 91 1.62 -4.22 -0.26
CA GLY A 91 2.30 -3.18 0.53
C GLY A 91 1.81 -3.00 1.96
N CYS A 92 2.74 -2.77 2.89
CA CYS A 92 2.46 -2.52 4.31
C CYS A 92 3.50 -1.52 4.88
N ASN A 93 3.10 -0.65 5.80
CA ASN A 93 4.03 0.23 6.51
C ASN A 93 4.68 -0.43 7.74
N LEU A 94 4.41 -1.72 7.97
CA LEU A 94 4.92 -2.52 9.07
C LEU A 94 5.91 -3.58 8.57
N SER A 95 6.77 -4.04 9.46
CA SER A 95 7.73 -5.14 9.23
C SER A 95 7.52 -6.22 10.28
N CYS A 96 6.33 -6.82 10.27
CA CYS A 96 5.89 -7.77 11.28
C CYS A 96 6.75 -9.05 11.25
N LYS A 97 7.26 -9.49 12.41
CA LYS A 97 7.96 -10.79 12.55
C LYS A 97 7.06 -11.99 12.24
N PHE A 98 5.76 -11.84 12.46
CA PHE A 98 4.73 -12.88 12.25
C PHE A 98 3.66 -12.36 11.29
N CYS A 99 4.08 -11.86 10.13
CA CYS A 99 3.14 -11.38 9.11
C CYS A 99 2.22 -12.53 8.69
N GLN A 100 0.90 -12.33 8.76
CA GLN A 100 -0.08 -13.33 8.33
C GLN A 100 -0.15 -13.47 6.80
N ASN A 101 0.38 -12.49 6.08
CA ASN A 101 0.31 -12.37 4.62
C ASN A 101 1.73 -12.40 3.99
N TRP A 102 2.66 -13.15 4.60
CA TRP A 102 4.08 -13.15 4.20
C TRP A 102 4.35 -13.86 2.87
N ASP A 103 3.42 -14.71 2.46
CA ASP A 103 3.44 -15.55 1.26
C ASP A 103 2.87 -14.85 0.01
N ILE A 104 2.30 -13.65 0.18
CA ILE A 104 1.86 -12.75 -0.90
C ILE A 104 3.07 -12.05 -1.51
#